data_AF-A0A937VMX0-F1
#
_entry.id   AF-A0A937VMX0-F1
#
_cell.length_a   1.000
_cell.length_b   1.000
_cell.length_c   1.000
_cell.angle_alpha   90.00
_cell.angle_beta   90.00
_cell.angle_gamma   90.00
#
_symmetry.space_group_name_H-M   'P 1'
#
loop_
_entity.id
_entity.type
_entity.pdbx_description
1 polymer ?
#
loop_
_entity_poly.entity_id
_entity_poly.type
_entity_poly.pdbx_seq_one_letter_code
_entity_poly.pdbx_strand_id
1 'polypeptide(L)'
;VIDDSEEFEVKCRDAKRMLYLADNAGEVFFDLPLLKYLRRFTRVIYVVKAEPVQNDITLYDVKRAGVEMEVGEVMTTGTATPGIDFAVASEEFKREFAAADLVFAKGMGYWETLSELPAEGRVFYCLRAKCRPVAASLGVPLDSYVAVLR
;
A
#
# COMPACT_ATOMS: atom_id res chain seq x y z
N VAL A 1 5.09 -4.46 -17.70
CA VAL A 1 6.02 -3.49 -18.34
C VAL A 1 7.15 -3.16 -17.38
N ILE A 2 6.84 -2.93 -16.10
CA ILE A 2 7.81 -2.97 -15.00
C ILE A 2 7.30 -4.02 -14.01
N ASP A 3 8.18 -4.90 -13.56
CA ASP A 3 7.86 -6.00 -12.65
C ASP A 3 9.08 -6.37 -11.79
N ASP A 4 9.14 -5.75 -10.60
CA ASP A 4 10.19 -5.98 -9.60
C ASP A 4 9.70 -6.95 -8.51
N SER A 5 8.68 -7.78 -8.80
CA SER A 5 8.06 -8.68 -7.80
C SER A 5 9.06 -9.70 -7.23
N GLU A 6 9.96 -10.23 -8.04
CA GLU A 6 11.02 -11.14 -7.58
C GLU A 6 12.00 -10.44 -6.61
N GLU A 7 12.42 -9.22 -6.92
CA GLU A 7 13.29 -8.42 -6.04
C GLU A 7 12.58 -8.12 -4.72
N PHE A 8 11.31 -7.73 -4.79
CA PHE A 8 10.51 -7.47 -3.59
C PHE A 8 10.36 -8.72 -2.73
N GLU A 9 10.12 -9.90 -3.30
CA GLU A 9 10.05 -11.14 -2.55
C GLU A 9 11.38 -11.46 -1.84
N VAL A 10 12.53 -11.22 -2.49
CA VAL A 10 13.83 -11.38 -1.85
C VAL A 10 13.94 -10.48 -0.61
N LYS A 11 13.60 -9.19 -0.72
CA LYS A 11 13.64 -8.27 0.43
C LYS A 11 12.65 -8.65 1.53
N CYS A 12 11.48 -9.22 1.18
CA CYS A 12 10.50 -9.66 2.17
C CYS A 12 11.05 -10.69 3.15
N ARG A 13 12.04 -11.49 2.74
CA ARG A 13 12.64 -12.55 3.57
C ARG A 13 13.51 -12.01 4.71
N ASP A 14 14.05 -10.79 4.56
CA ASP A 14 14.88 -10.13 5.56
C ASP A 14 14.10 -9.05 6.35
N ALA A 15 12.97 -8.59 5.81
CA ALA A 15 12.12 -7.59 6.45
C ALA A 15 11.45 -8.15 7.72
N LYS A 16 11.49 -7.39 8.81
CA LYS A 16 10.80 -7.74 10.07
C LYS A 16 9.43 -7.08 10.17
N ARG A 17 9.26 -5.93 9.52
CA ARG A 17 8.02 -5.14 9.54
C ARG A 17 7.70 -4.59 8.15
N MET A 18 6.47 -4.84 7.72
CA MET A 18 5.89 -4.30 6.50
C MET A 18 4.60 -3.55 6.78
N LEU A 19 4.45 -2.39 6.16
CA LEU A 19 3.14 -1.75 6.00
C LEU A 19 2.53 -2.12 4.65
N TYR A 20 1.28 -2.53 4.66
CA TYR A 20 0.48 -2.75 3.46
C TYR A 20 -0.54 -1.62 3.33
N LEU A 21 -0.24 -0.63 2.51
CA LEU A 21 -1.11 0.51 2.27
C LEU A 21 -2.18 0.12 1.26
N ALA A 22 -3.41 -0.04 1.73
CA ALA A 22 -4.54 -0.48 0.93
C ALA A 22 -5.19 0.68 0.16
N ASP A 23 -5.78 0.36 -1.00
CA ASP A 23 -6.45 1.33 -1.87
C ASP A 23 -7.97 1.18 -1.73
N ASN A 24 -8.64 0.57 -2.70
CA ASN A 24 -10.10 0.52 -2.77
C ASN A 24 -10.74 -0.56 -1.88
N ALA A 25 -11.92 -0.30 -1.32
CA ALA A 25 -12.66 -1.21 -0.44
C ALA A 25 -12.89 -2.62 -1.02
N GLY A 26 -13.24 -2.72 -2.30
CA GLY A 26 -13.47 -4.01 -2.95
C GLY A 26 -12.19 -4.81 -3.22
N GLU A 27 -11.02 -4.17 -3.18
CA GLU A 27 -9.75 -4.84 -3.44
C GLU A 27 -9.27 -5.71 -2.28
N VAL A 28 -9.82 -5.52 -1.08
CA VAL A 28 -9.43 -6.30 0.12
C VAL A 28 -9.51 -7.80 -0.12
N PHE A 29 -10.52 -8.28 -0.85
CA PHE A 29 -10.69 -9.71 -1.15
C PHE A 29 -9.55 -10.28 -2.01
N PHE A 30 -8.91 -9.43 -2.82
CA PHE A 30 -7.70 -9.77 -3.59
C PHE A 30 -6.43 -9.56 -2.76
N ASP A 31 -6.45 -8.65 -1.80
CA ASP A 31 -5.34 -8.43 -0.87
C ASP A 31 -5.18 -9.62 0.10
N LEU A 32 -6.27 -10.25 0.56
CA LEU A 32 -6.25 -11.36 1.52
C LEU A 32 -5.26 -12.50 1.18
N PRO A 33 -5.28 -13.12 -0.01
CA PRO A 33 -4.32 -14.17 -0.35
C PRO A 33 -2.87 -13.67 -0.35
N LEU A 34 -2.63 -12.41 -0.75
CA LEU A 34 -1.30 -11.82 -0.74
C LEU A 34 -0.83 -11.52 0.69
N LEU A 35 -1.70 -10.97 1.55
CA LEU A 35 -1.42 -10.78 2.98
C LEU A 35 -1.03 -12.10 3.64
N LYS A 36 -1.78 -13.18 3.36
CA LYS A 36 -1.47 -14.52 3.86
C LYS A 36 -0.10 -15.01 3.37
N TYR A 37 0.26 -14.73 2.12
CA TYR A 37 1.56 -15.08 1.57
C TYR A 37 2.71 -14.30 2.24
N LEU A 38 2.59 -12.97 2.30
CA LEU A 38 3.62 -12.08 2.84
C LEU A 38 3.89 -12.32 4.34
N ARG A 39 2.85 -12.67 5.11
CA ARG A 39 2.96 -13.03 6.53
C ARG A 39 3.81 -14.25 6.83
N ARG A 40 4.16 -15.04 5.82
CA ARG A 40 5.11 -16.16 5.96
C ARG A 40 6.55 -15.66 6.13
N PHE A 41 6.82 -14.42 5.72
CA PHE A 41 8.16 -13.83 5.71
C PHE A 41 8.31 -12.70 6.74
N THR A 42 7.28 -11.86 6.89
CA THR A 42 7.37 -10.65 7.72
C THR A 42 6.07 -10.33 8.46
N ARG A 43 6.14 -9.49 9.50
CA ARG A 43 4.93 -8.94 10.15
C ARG A 43 4.29 -7.90 9.22
N VAL A 44 3.04 -8.09 8.85
CA VAL A 44 2.31 -7.20 7.93
C VAL A 44 1.18 -6.49 8.67
N ILE A 45 1.27 -5.16 8.73
CA ILE A 45 0.21 -4.27 9.23
C ILE A 45 -0.56 -3.72 8.03
N TYR A 46 -1.86 -4.01 7.96
CA TYR A 46 -2.75 -3.50 6.92
C TYR A 46 -3.18 -2.07 7.26
N VAL A 47 -2.96 -1.13 6.36
CA VAL A 47 -3.23 0.29 6.59
C VAL A 47 -4.40 0.72 5.72
N VAL A 48 -5.44 1.22 6.39
CA VAL A 48 -6.68 1.72 5.76
C VAL A 48 -6.87 3.21 6.05
N LYS A 49 -7.93 3.82 5.52
CA LYS A 49 -8.30 5.21 5.86
C LYS A 49 -9.07 5.27 7.17
N ALA A 50 -8.94 6.40 7.87
CA ALA A 50 -9.66 6.62 9.12
C ALA A 50 -11.15 6.89 8.88
N GLU A 51 -11.45 7.62 7.81
CA GLU A 51 -12.80 8.03 7.42
C GLU A 51 -12.96 7.85 5.90
N PRO A 52 -14.22 7.78 5.40
CA PRO A 52 -14.48 7.58 3.98
C PRO A 52 -13.86 8.67 3.11
N VAL A 53 -13.11 8.25 2.09
CA VAL A 53 -12.58 9.12 1.04
C VAL A 53 -12.68 8.36 -0.28
N GLN A 54 -13.52 8.87 -1.20
CA GLN A 54 -13.87 8.17 -2.43
C GLN A 54 -14.33 6.73 -2.16
N ASN A 55 -13.63 5.75 -2.71
CA ASN A 55 -13.89 4.32 -2.55
C ASN A 55 -12.75 3.59 -1.83
N ASP A 56 -11.89 4.33 -1.14
CA ASP A 56 -10.79 3.78 -0.36
C ASP A 56 -11.32 2.99 0.83
N ILE A 57 -10.63 1.92 1.19
CA ILE A 57 -11.01 1.06 2.30
C ILE A 57 -10.85 1.79 3.64
N THR A 58 -11.84 1.64 4.52
CA THR A 58 -11.77 2.11 5.92
C THR A 58 -11.82 0.93 6.91
N LEU A 59 -11.59 1.19 8.20
CA LEU A 59 -11.82 0.20 9.25
C LEU A 59 -13.28 -0.30 9.28
N TYR A 60 -14.23 0.58 8.95
CA TYR A 60 -15.63 0.22 8.87
C TYR A 60 -15.88 -0.80 7.75
N ASP A 61 -15.23 -0.64 6.59
CA ASP A 61 -15.37 -1.55 5.46
C ASP A 61 -14.76 -2.93 5.74
N VAL A 62 -13.61 -2.99 6.42
CA VAL A 62 -12.99 -4.26 6.86
C VAL A 62 -13.96 -5.02 7.78
N LYS A 63 -14.54 -4.33 8.77
CA LYS A 63 -15.57 -4.86 9.67
C LYS A 63 -16.79 -5.35 8.93
N ARG A 64 -17.33 -4.51 8.05
CA ARG A 64 -18.55 -4.79 7.28
C ARG A 64 -18.37 -5.94 6.31
N ALA A 65 -17.19 -6.09 5.72
CA ALA A 65 -16.85 -7.21 4.85
C ALA A 65 -16.66 -8.53 5.63
N GLY A 66 -16.54 -8.48 6.96
CA GLY A 66 -16.37 -9.65 7.80
C GLY A 66 -14.99 -10.30 7.64
N VAL A 67 -13.97 -9.53 7.28
CA VAL A 67 -12.61 -10.02 6.97
C VAL A 67 -11.56 -9.56 7.99
N GLU A 68 -11.98 -9.07 9.16
CA GLU A 68 -11.09 -8.56 10.21
C GLU A 68 -10.04 -9.59 10.64
N MET A 69 -10.41 -10.87 10.73
CA MET A 69 -9.51 -11.94 11.16
C MET A 69 -8.47 -12.28 10.07
N GLU A 70 -8.88 -12.24 8.80
CA GLU A 70 -8.04 -12.51 7.64
C GLU A 70 -7.10 -11.34 7.35
N VAL A 71 -7.59 -10.11 7.53
CA VAL A 71 -6.79 -8.88 7.48
C VAL A 71 -5.82 -8.82 8.65
N GLY A 72 -6.15 -9.35 9.83
CA GLY A 72 -5.20 -9.40 10.96
C GLY A 72 -4.90 -8.03 11.55
N GLU A 73 -3.61 -7.71 11.73
CA GLU A 73 -3.21 -6.40 12.25
C GLU A 73 -3.60 -5.27 11.29
N VAL A 74 -4.40 -4.32 11.78
CA VAL A 74 -4.90 -3.20 10.99
C VAL A 74 -4.69 -1.88 11.73
N MET A 75 -4.30 -0.85 10.99
CA MET A 75 -4.20 0.53 11.48
C MET A 75 -4.76 1.51 10.45
N THR A 76 -4.82 2.80 10.79
CA THR A 76 -5.26 3.84 9.86
C THR A 76 -4.17 4.85 9.57
N THR A 77 -4.26 5.52 8.42
CA THR A 77 -3.46 6.73 8.13
C THR A 77 -3.83 7.92 9.03
N GLY A 78 -4.94 7.82 9.78
CA GLY A 78 -5.49 8.90 10.59
C GLY A 78 -6.22 9.99 9.80
N THR A 79 -6.40 9.81 8.48
CA THR A 79 -6.96 10.86 7.60
C THR A 79 -7.90 10.27 6.55
N ALA A 80 -8.72 11.16 5.96
CA ALA A 80 -9.53 10.93 4.77
C ALA A 80 -8.92 11.66 3.56
N THR A 81 -7.73 11.22 3.13
CA THR A 81 -7.05 11.74 1.93
C THR A 81 -6.74 10.59 0.96
N PRO A 82 -6.89 10.78 -0.37
CA PRO A 82 -6.32 9.85 -1.35
C PRO A 82 -4.80 9.84 -1.21
N GLY A 83 -4.15 8.67 -1.30
CA GLY A 83 -2.71 8.57 -1.02
C GLY A 83 -2.36 8.90 0.43
N ILE A 84 -1.27 9.65 0.65
CA ILE A 84 -0.86 10.12 1.99
C ILE A 84 -0.50 11.59 1.95
N ASP A 85 -1.10 12.37 2.85
CA ASP A 85 -0.56 13.67 3.25
C ASP A 85 0.11 13.56 4.63
N PHE A 86 1.44 13.55 4.66
CA PHE A 86 2.22 13.44 5.90
C PHE A 86 2.08 14.66 6.81
N ALA A 87 1.62 15.82 6.32
CA ALA A 87 1.39 16.97 7.18
C ALA A 87 0.25 16.70 8.18
N VAL A 88 -0.77 15.97 7.75
CA VAL A 88 -2.01 15.72 8.51
C VAL A 88 -2.19 14.27 8.95
N ALA A 89 -1.36 13.33 8.46
CA ALA A 89 -1.39 11.94 8.92
C ALA A 89 -1.23 11.81 10.44
N SER A 90 -1.75 10.73 11.03
CA SER A 90 -1.60 10.49 12.46
C SER A 90 -0.14 10.27 12.86
N GLU A 91 0.22 10.70 14.07
CA GLU A 91 1.56 10.46 14.61
C GLU A 91 1.87 8.97 14.78
N GLU A 92 0.84 8.14 15.03
CA GLU A 92 0.97 6.70 15.04
C GLU A 92 1.36 6.15 13.66
N PHE A 93 0.67 6.56 12.60
CA PHE A 93 1.00 6.15 11.24
C PHE A 93 2.40 6.60 10.83
N LYS A 94 2.79 7.85 11.13
CA LYS A 94 4.14 8.35 10.81
C LYS A 94 5.22 7.52 11.48
N ARG A 95 5.04 7.16 12.75
CA ARG A 95 6.00 6.32 13.49
C ARG A 95 6.11 4.92 12.88
N GLU A 96 4.99 4.27 12.58
CA GLU A 96 5.02 2.95 11.95
C GLU A 96 5.59 3.00 10.52
N PHE A 97 5.28 4.04 9.75
CA PHE A 97 5.82 4.22 8.40
C PHE A 97 7.34 4.44 8.41
N ALA A 98 7.86 5.20 9.38
CA ALA A 98 9.29 5.41 9.56
C ALA A 98 10.02 4.15 10.05
N ALA A 99 9.35 3.30 10.83
CA ALA A 99 9.93 2.07 11.39
C ALA A 99 9.76 0.83 10.48
N ALA A 100 9.05 0.95 9.35
CA ALA A 100 8.82 -0.15 8.43
C ALA A 100 10.02 -0.41 7.53
N ASP A 101 10.47 -1.67 7.49
CA ASP A 101 11.55 -2.13 6.62
C ASP A 101 11.11 -2.14 5.16
N LEU A 102 9.82 -2.42 4.91
CA LEU A 102 9.19 -2.40 3.60
C LEU A 102 7.79 -1.78 3.65
N VAL A 103 7.39 -1.18 2.55
CA VAL A 103 6.04 -0.64 2.36
C VAL A 103 5.49 -1.18 1.04
N PHE A 104 4.38 -1.90 1.10
CA PHE A 104 3.61 -2.29 -0.08
C PHE A 104 2.50 -1.26 -0.29
N ALA A 105 2.53 -0.52 -1.40
CA ALA A 105 1.61 0.57 -1.70
C ALA A 105 0.71 0.24 -2.90
N LYS A 106 -0.60 0.13 -2.67
CA LYS A 106 -1.61 -0.17 -3.71
C LYS A 106 -2.13 1.10 -4.40
N GLY A 107 -2.19 1.12 -5.72
CA GLY A 107 -2.92 2.16 -6.45
C GLY A 107 -2.12 3.45 -6.71
N MET A 108 -2.73 4.33 -7.51
CA MET A 108 -2.05 5.52 -8.04
C MET A 108 -1.90 6.64 -7.01
N GLY A 109 -2.83 6.76 -6.05
CA GLY A 109 -2.77 7.82 -5.03
C GLY A 109 -1.49 7.74 -4.21
N TYR A 110 -1.06 6.54 -3.82
CA TYR A 110 0.22 6.39 -3.12
C TYR A 110 1.42 6.67 -4.02
N TRP A 111 1.39 6.29 -5.31
CA TRP A 111 2.44 6.69 -6.25
C TRP A 111 2.59 8.20 -6.31
N GLU A 112 1.48 8.93 -6.50
CA GLU A 112 1.47 10.40 -6.60
C GLU A 112 1.99 11.08 -5.32
N THR A 113 1.72 10.50 -4.14
CA THR A 113 2.11 11.12 -2.86
C THR A 113 3.47 10.68 -2.31
N LEU A 114 3.97 9.49 -2.70
CA LEU A 114 5.18 8.90 -2.11
C LEU A 114 6.36 8.84 -3.09
N SER A 115 6.14 8.82 -4.40
CA SER A 115 7.23 8.59 -5.37
C SER A 115 8.26 9.71 -5.43
N GLU A 116 7.90 10.91 -4.98
CA GLU A 116 8.79 12.07 -4.87
C GLU A 116 9.56 12.10 -3.52
N LEU A 117 9.21 11.22 -2.59
CA LEU A 117 9.91 11.11 -1.30
C LEU A 117 11.07 10.11 -1.41
N PRO A 118 12.17 10.31 -0.66
CA PRO A 118 13.22 9.32 -0.55
C PRO A 118 12.65 8.00 -0.02
N ALA A 119 12.56 6.99 -0.91
CA ALA A 119 12.03 5.68 -0.59
C ALA A 119 13.15 4.65 -0.31
N GLU A 120 14.41 4.97 -0.63
CA GLU A 120 15.61 4.16 -0.31
C GLU A 120 15.48 2.67 -0.68
N GLY A 121 14.71 2.33 -1.71
CA GLY A 121 14.47 0.95 -2.14
C GLY A 121 13.48 0.16 -1.28
N ARG A 122 12.69 0.82 -0.44
CA ARG A 122 11.80 0.17 0.54
C ARG A 122 10.32 0.20 0.16
N VAL A 123 9.90 1.03 -0.80
CA VAL A 123 8.49 1.17 -1.18
C VAL A 123 8.23 0.42 -2.49
N PHE A 124 7.41 -0.61 -2.40
CA PHE A 124 6.92 -1.38 -3.53
C PHE A 124 5.54 -0.90 -3.95
N TYR A 125 5.43 -0.37 -5.17
CA TYR A 125 4.19 0.13 -5.74
C TYR A 125 3.55 -0.94 -6.62
N CYS A 126 2.28 -1.26 -6.33
CA CYS A 126 1.47 -2.19 -7.11
C CYS A 126 0.21 -1.49 -7.60
N LEU A 127 0.17 -1.16 -8.89
CA LEU A 127 -0.89 -0.32 -9.46
C LEU A 127 -1.16 -0.61 -10.94
N ARG A 128 -2.29 -0.09 -11.43
CA ARG A 128 -2.57 0.08 -12.86
C ARG A 128 -2.48 1.57 -13.20
N ALA A 129 -1.73 1.92 -14.25
CA ALA A 129 -1.59 3.30 -14.70
C ALA A 129 -2.84 3.76 -15.49
N LYS A 130 -3.90 4.14 -14.77
CA LYS A 130 -5.23 4.45 -15.35
C LYS A 130 -5.33 5.86 -15.95
N CYS A 131 -4.32 6.72 -15.79
CA CYS A 131 -4.31 8.08 -16.32
C CYS A 131 -2.98 8.42 -17.01
N ARG A 132 -3.02 9.38 -17.96
CA ARG A 132 -1.85 9.79 -18.73
C ARG A 132 -0.71 10.36 -17.86
N PRO A 133 -0.97 11.20 -16.83
CA PRO A 133 0.10 11.70 -15.97
C PRO A 133 0.88 10.59 -15.27
N VAL A 134 0.19 9.63 -14.65
CA VAL A 134 0.83 8.49 -13.95
C VAL A 134 1.55 7.57 -14.95
N ALA A 135 0.93 7.27 -16.10
CA ALA A 135 1.58 6.47 -17.13
C ALA A 135 2.87 7.12 -17.65
N ALA A 136 2.85 8.45 -17.87
CA ALA A 136 4.01 9.21 -18.31
C ALA A 136 5.11 9.27 -17.23
N SER A 137 4.76 9.49 -15.96
CA SER A 137 5.76 9.52 -14.87
C SER A 137 6.41 8.16 -14.62
N LEU A 138 5.70 7.07 -14.92
CA LEU A 138 6.23 5.70 -14.90
C LEU A 138 6.95 5.30 -16.19
N GLY A 139 6.82 6.07 -17.27
CA GLY A 139 7.37 5.71 -18.59
C GLY A 139 6.70 4.49 -19.22
N VAL A 140 5.43 4.21 -18.91
CA VAL A 140 4.68 3.04 -19.38
C VAL A 140 3.46 3.44 -20.23
N PRO A 141 2.92 2.54 -21.07
CA PRO A 141 1.63 2.77 -21.74
C PRO A 141 0.48 2.94 -20.75
N LEU A 142 -0.54 3.73 -21.13
CA LEU A 142 -1.81 3.80 -20.40
C LEU A 142 -2.38 2.39 -20.20
N ASP A 143 -3.01 2.17 -19.04
CA ASP A 143 -3.59 0.89 -18.61
C ASP A 143 -2.60 -0.24 -18.31
N SER A 144 -1.29 0.05 -18.29
CA SER A 144 -0.29 -0.92 -17.85
C SER A 144 -0.43 -1.28 -16.38
N TYR A 145 -0.28 -2.57 -16.07
CA TYR A 145 0.00 -3.04 -14.71
C TYR A 145 1.48 -2.87 -14.40
N VAL A 146 1.76 -2.38 -13.20
CA VAL A 146 3.10 -2.02 -12.72
C VAL A 146 3.29 -2.57 -11.31
N ALA A 147 4.41 -3.26 -11.14
CA ALA A 147 4.97 -3.69 -9.86
C ALA A 147 6.41 -3.14 -9.82
N VAL A 148 6.67 -2.09 -9.05
CA VAL A 148 7.96 -1.40 -9.06
C VAL A 148 8.47 -1.14 -7.64
N LEU A 149 9.74 -1.43 -7.39
CA LEU A 149 10.40 -1.19 -6.11
C LEU A 149 11.25 0.08 -6.19
N ARG A 150 11.07 1.02 -5.25
CA ARG A 150 11.81 2.28 -5.18
C ARG A 150 12.19 2.67 -3.76
#